data_AF-A0A2D9EAN4-F1
#
_entry.id   AF-A0A2D9EAN4-F1
#
_cell.length_a   1.000
_cell.length_b   1.000
_cell.length_c   1.000
_cell.angle_alpha   90.00
_cell.angle_beta   90.00
_cell.angle_gamma   90.00
#
_symmetry.space_group_name_H-M   'P 1'
#
loop_
_entity.id
_entity.type
_entity.pdbx_description
1 polymer ?
#
loop_
_entity_poly.entity_id
_entity_poly.type
_entity_poly.pdbx_seq_one_letter_code
_entity_poly.pdbx_strand_id
1 'polypeptide(L)'
;MSMRDFLNNKTLILSFALIFLGASANDTLAQKFAYIDSDYVLLHMPDFAAAQQELNTFAIEWQAEIESKLEAADRLEVAYRAERVLLTKEMRQKREQEITAKRAQAKEMQKQKFGVEGELFQKRQELIEPIQQQIFEELKSIASSSGYMVIFDKSNQSNMLYTNPKYDISDRLIKKLGYVPGETIEVEKRDDTGNVGSGKVGRSGGSNDRSNNRGGASGFQKAGGSGRVK
;
A
#
# COMPACT_ATOMS: atom_id res chain seq x y z
N MET A 1 -72.63 40.53 6.76
CA MET A 1 -71.32 40.43 6.10
C MET A 1 -71.44 41.12 4.75
N SER A 2 -70.75 42.24 4.53
CA SER A 2 -70.97 43.04 3.31
C SER A 2 -70.34 42.33 2.11
N MET A 3 -70.89 42.55 0.90
CA MET A 3 -70.36 41.94 -0.32
C MET A 3 -68.90 42.35 -0.61
N ARG A 4 -68.44 43.46 -0.03
CA ARG A 4 -67.05 43.93 -0.08
C ARG A 4 -66.11 43.09 0.79
N ASP A 5 -66.58 42.63 1.95
CA ASP A 5 -65.79 41.77 2.86
C ASP A 5 -65.58 40.37 2.26
N PHE A 6 -66.60 39.86 1.55
CA PHE A 6 -66.52 38.57 0.87
C PHE A 6 -65.56 38.59 -0.33
N LEU A 7 -65.48 39.72 -1.05
CA LEU A 7 -64.55 39.89 -2.17
C LEU A 7 -63.10 40.03 -1.70
N ASN A 8 -62.85 40.76 -0.60
CA ASN A 8 -61.51 40.93 -0.03
C ASN A 8 -60.92 39.65 0.55
N ASN A 9 -61.76 38.77 1.14
CA ASN A 9 -61.28 37.48 1.65
C ASN A 9 -60.90 36.53 0.50
N LYS A 10 -61.59 36.59 -0.64
CA LYS A 10 -61.25 35.79 -1.82
C LYS A 10 -59.96 36.25 -2.49
N THR A 11 -59.72 37.55 -2.58
CA THR A 11 -58.45 38.08 -3.12
C THR A 11 -57.27 37.78 -2.20
N LEU A 12 -57.47 37.79 -0.87
CA LEU A 12 -56.48 37.31 0.11
C LEU A 12 -56.18 35.81 -0.04
N ILE A 13 -57.20 34.97 -0.20
CA ILE A 13 -57.00 33.52 -0.40
C ILE A 13 -56.29 33.24 -1.73
N LEU A 14 -56.65 33.95 -2.82
CA LEU A 14 -56.00 33.77 -4.13
C LEU A 14 -54.52 34.21 -4.11
N SER A 15 -54.22 35.32 -3.44
CA SER A 15 -52.84 35.81 -3.30
C SER A 15 -51.99 34.89 -2.42
N PHE A 16 -52.56 34.33 -1.35
CA PHE A 16 -51.88 33.34 -0.52
C PHE A 16 -51.61 32.02 -1.28
N ALA A 17 -52.56 31.57 -2.11
CA ALA A 17 -52.38 30.38 -2.96
C ALA A 17 -51.31 30.58 -4.04
N LEU A 18 -51.20 31.78 -4.62
CA LEU A 18 -50.20 32.10 -5.64
C LEU A 18 -48.77 32.16 -5.06
N ILE A 19 -48.62 32.68 -3.84
CA ILE A 19 -47.34 32.68 -3.11
C ILE A 19 -46.92 31.25 -2.72
N PHE A 20 -47.88 30.42 -2.29
CA PHE A 20 -47.61 29.02 -1.92
C PHE A 20 -47.21 28.17 -3.13
N LEU A 21 -47.77 28.44 -4.31
CA LEU A 21 -47.41 27.76 -5.55
C LEU A 21 -46.01 28.18 -6.05
N GLY A 22 -45.64 29.46 -5.87
CA GLY A 22 -44.29 29.96 -6.19
C GLY A 22 -43.19 29.46 -5.25
N ALA A 23 -43.51 29.09 -4.01
CA ALA A 23 -42.55 28.58 -3.03
C ALA A 23 -42.19 27.09 -3.20
N SER A 24 -42.83 26.39 -4.15
CA SER A 24 -42.64 24.95 -4.36
C SER A 24 -41.55 24.58 -5.39
N ALA A 25 -40.92 25.56 -6.04
CA ALA A 25 -39.80 25.36 -6.96
C ALA A 25 -38.44 25.43 -6.26
N ASN A 26 -38.31 24.78 -5.09
CA ASN A 26 -36.99 24.49 -4.57
C ASN A 26 -36.47 23.29 -5.35
N ASP A 27 -35.74 23.55 -6.45
CA ASP A 27 -34.83 22.57 -7.02
C ASP A 27 -33.85 22.19 -5.91
N THR A 28 -34.16 21.11 -5.20
CA THR A 28 -33.21 20.53 -4.25
C THR A 28 -32.03 20.06 -5.08
N LEU A 29 -30.96 20.88 -5.11
CA LEU A 29 -29.66 20.50 -5.65
C LEU A 29 -29.15 19.32 -4.81
N ALA A 30 -29.59 18.11 -5.17
CA ALA A 30 -29.14 16.90 -4.54
C ALA A 30 -27.63 16.81 -4.75
N GLN A 31 -26.87 16.80 -3.65
CA GLN A 31 -25.42 16.67 -3.69
C GLN A 31 -25.06 15.38 -4.42
N LYS A 32 -24.40 15.50 -5.58
CA LYS A 32 -24.02 14.34 -6.38
C LYS A 32 -22.66 13.83 -5.93
N PHE A 33 -22.63 12.61 -5.43
CA PHE A 33 -21.43 11.88 -5.06
C PHE A 33 -21.19 10.75 -6.06
N ALA A 34 -19.93 10.44 -6.31
CA ALA A 34 -19.50 9.26 -7.05
C ALA A 34 -18.29 8.65 -6.38
N TYR A 35 -17.88 7.47 -6.83
CA TYR A 35 -16.63 6.87 -6.41
C TYR A 35 -15.94 6.15 -7.56
N ILE A 36 -14.63 5.95 -7.41
CA ILE A 36 -13.81 5.12 -8.28
C ILE A 36 -13.09 4.05 -7.48
N ASP A 37 -12.58 3.07 -8.21
CA ASP A 37 -11.57 2.13 -7.77
C ASP A 37 -10.24 2.50 -8.45
N SER A 38 -9.37 3.25 -7.78
CA SER A 38 -8.11 3.65 -8.41
C SER A 38 -7.20 2.47 -8.72
N ASP A 39 -7.18 1.41 -7.89
CA ASP A 39 -6.41 0.20 -8.16
C ASP A 39 -6.88 -0.45 -9.47
N TYR A 40 -8.19 -0.64 -9.63
CA TYR A 40 -8.76 -1.17 -10.87
C TYR A 40 -8.49 -0.27 -12.08
N VAL A 41 -8.56 1.07 -11.93
CA VAL A 41 -8.23 2.00 -13.01
C VAL A 41 -6.76 1.85 -13.44
N LEU A 42 -5.84 1.78 -12.48
CA LEU A 42 -4.40 1.65 -12.73
C LEU A 42 -4.05 0.35 -13.47
N LEU A 43 -4.76 -0.74 -13.21
CA LEU A 43 -4.57 -2.02 -13.92
C LEU A 43 -4.83 -1.94 -15.44
N HIS A 44 -5.50 -0.90 -15.92
CA HIS A 44 -5.75 -0.70 -17.35
C HIS A 44 -4.73 0.24 -18.01
N MET A 45 -3.81 0.82 -17.25
CA MET A 45 -2.87 1.83 -17.75
C MET A 45 -1.51 1.19 -18.09
N PRO A 46 -1.09 1.20 -19.38
CA PRO A 46 0.23 0.70 -19.78
C PRO A 46 1.38 1.40 -19.07
N ASP A 47 1.27 2.71 -18.86
CA ASP A 47 2.28 3.51 -18.17
C ASP A 47 2.48 3.04 -16.71
N PHE A 48 1.41 2.60 -16.04
CA PHE A 48 1.50 2.05 -14.68
C PHE A 48 2.19 0.69 -14.68
N ALA A 49 1.85 -0.18 -15.63
CA ALA A 49 2.53 -1.47 -15.78
C ALA A 49 4.03 -1.29 -16.06
N ALA A 50 4.38 -0.35 -16.94
CA ALA A 50 5.77 -0.01 -17.26
C ALA A 50 6.52 0.54 -16.04
N ALA A 51 5.92 1.49 -15.31
CA ALA A 51 6.49 2.03 -14.07
C ALA A 51 6.73 0.94 -13.02
N GLN A 52 5.78 0.01 -12.86
CA GLN A 52 5.93 -1.10 -11.92
C GLN A 52 7.05 -2.06 -12.33
N GLN A 53 7.21 -2.34 -13.62
CA GLN A 53 8.30 -3.15 -14.14
C GLN A 53 9.67 -2.47 -13.93
N GLU A 54 9.75 -1.15 -14.16
CA GLU A 54 10.97 -0.38 -13.96
C GLU A 54 11.40 -0.36 -12.48
N LEU A 55 10.44 -0.12 -11.57
CA LEU A 55 10.69 -0.19 -10.12
C LEU A 55 11.18 -1.58 -9.67
N ASN A 56 10.60 -2.64 -10.22
CA ASN A 56 11.03 -4.01 -9.94
C ASN A 56 12.47 -4.23 -10.44
N THR A 57 12.81 -3.70 -11.61
CA THR A 57 14.15 -3.80 -12.20
C THR A 57 15.19 -3.12 -11.30
N PHE A 58 14.93 -1.87 -10.88
CA PHE A 58 15.81 -1.18 -9.93
C PHE A 58 15.98 -1.95 -8.61
N ALA A 59 14.89 -2.49 -8.07
CA ALA A 59 14.95 -3.27 -6.83
C ALA A 59 15.84 -4.52 -6.97
N ILE A 60 15.70 -5.26 -8.05
CA ILE A 60 16.50 -6.46 -8.32
C ILE A 60 17.98 -6.10 -8.50
N GLU A 61 18.28 -5.09 -9.32
CA GLU A 61 19.65 -4.65 -9.59
C GLU A 61 20.37 -4.20 -8.31
N TRP A 62 19.72 -3.37 -7.50
CA TRP A 62 20.31 -2.90 -6.24
C TRP A 62 20.45 -4.01 -5.21
N GLN A 63 19.50 -4.95 -5.16
CA GLN A 63 19.60 -6.11 -4.28
C GLN A 63 20.82 -6.98 -4.66
N ALA A 64 21.03 -7.24 -5.95
CA ALA A 64 22.19 -7.97 -6.45
C ALA A 64 23.51 -7.25 -6.15
N GLU A 65 23.54 -5.91 -6.26
CA GLU A 65 24.74 -5.14 -5.94
C GLU A 65 25.07 -5.18 -4.43
N ILE A 66 24.06 -5.11 -3.57
CA ILE A 66 24.23 -5.25 -2.11
C ILE A 66 24.75 -6.65 -1.77
N GLU A 67 24.18 -7.69 -2.36
CA GLU A 67 24.60 -9.08 -2.15
C GLU A 67 26.06 -9.29 -2.58
N SER A 68 26.44 -8.79 -3.76
CA SER A 68 27.82 -8.84 -4.24
C SER A 68 28.82 -8.19 -3.28
N LYS A 69 28.45 -7.06 -2.64
CA LYS A 69 29.29 -6.41 -1.62
C LYS A 69 29.40 -7.23 -0.34
N LEU A 70 28.33 -7.89 0.08
CA LEU A 70 28.33 -8.79 1.25
C LEU A 70 29.18 -10.02 0.99
N GLU A 71 29.01 -10.68 -0.16
CA GLU A 71 29.83 -11.82 -0.55
C GLU A 71 31.32 -11.46 -0.62
N ALA A 72 31.66 -10.27 -1.12
CA ALA A 72 33.04 -9.79 -1.14
C ALA A 72 33.61 -9.67 0.29
N ALA A 73 32.82 -9.17 1.24
CA ALA A 73 33.22 -9.11 2.65
C ALA A 73 33.41 -10.51 3.26
N ASP A 74 32.55 -11.46 2.89
CA ASP A 74 32.63 -12.83 3.40
C ASP A 74 33.82 -13.60 2.81
N ARG A 75 34.18 -13.37 1.55
CA ARG A 75 35.43 -13.89 0.96
C ARG A 75 36.66 -13.37 1.71
N LEU A 76 36.69 -12.07 2.05
CA LEU A 76 37.77 -11.49 2.86
C LEU A 76 37.82 -12.08 4.27
N GLU A 77 36.68 -12.32 4.90
CA GLU A 77 36.58 -12.95 6.21
C GLU A 77 37.13 -14.39 6.19
N VAL A 78 36.76 -15.18 5.18
CA VAL A 78 37.27 -16.56 5.01
C VAL A 78 38.80 -16.55 4.83
N ALA A 79 39.32 -15.69 3.95
CA ALA A 79 40.76 -15.55 3.73
C ALA A 79 41.49 -15.12 5.02
N TYR A 80 40.94 -14.12 5.73
CA TYR A 80 41.48 -13.66 7.01
C TYR A 80 41.59 -14.79 8.02
N ARG A 81 40.55 -15.62 8.17
CA ARG A 81 40.55 -16.76 9.10
C ARG A 81 41.63 -17.78 8.79
N ALA A 82 41.86 -18.08 7.51
CA ALA A 82 42.89 -19.02 7.06
C ALA A 82 44.31 -18.48 7.31
N GLU A 83 44.53 -17.18 7.06
CA GLU A 83 45.86 -16.56 7.16
C GLU A 83 46.19 -16.05 8.57
N ARG A 84 45.21 -15.89 9.47
CA ARG A 84 45.31 -15.13 10.74
C ARG A 84 46.55 -15.43 11.58
N VAL A 85 46.94 -16.71 11.66
CA VAL A 85 48.07 -17.17 12.47
C VAL A 85 49.43 -16.73 11.92
N LEU A 86 49.49 -16.40 10.64
CA LEU A 86 50.67 -15.91 9.93
C LEU A 86 50.79 -14.39 9.97
N LEU A 87 49.76 -13.69 10.46
CA LEU A 87 49.69 -12.23 10.40
C LEU A 87 50.20 -11.57 11.69
N THR A 88 50.89 -10.43 11.56
CA THR A 88 51.20 -9.55 12.69
C THR A 88 49.93 -8.87 13.21
N LYS A 89 50.00 -8.29 14.42
CA LYS A 89 48.86 -7.57 15.02
C LYS A 89 48.34 -6.46 14.11
N GLU A 90 49.24 -5.67 13.52
CA GLU A 90 48.88 -4.58 12.62
C GLU A 90 48.21 -5.09 11.34
N MET A 91 48.73 -6.14 10.72
CA MET A 91 48.11 -6.75 9.54
C MET A 91 46.73 -7.31 9.84
N ARG A 92 46.53 -7.94 11.00
CA ARG A 92 45.21 -8.41 11.44
C ARG A 92 44.22 -7.27 11.55
N GLN A 93 44.60 -6.18 12.23
CA GLN A 93 43.76 -5.00 12.39
C GLN A 93 43.36 -4.40 11.04
N LYS A 94 44.29 -4.33 10.08
CA LYS A 94 44.00 -3.84 8.72
C LYS A 94 42.98 -4.71 7.99
N ARG A 95 43.10 -6.05 8.07
CA ARG A 95 42.14 -6.99 7.46
C ARG A 95 40.75 -6.88 8.10
N GLU A 96 40.69 -6.81 9.43
CA GLU A 96 39.43 -6.65 10.17
C GLU A 96 38.72 -5.33 9.81
N GLN A 97 39.47 -4.24 9.65
CA GLN A 97 38.95 -2.96 9.20
C GLN A 97 38.43 -3.02 7.77
N GLU A 98 39.14 -3.69 6.86
CA GLU A 98 38.71 -3.88 5.46
C GLU A 98 37.38 -4.64 5.38
N ILE A 99 37.28 -5.76 6.10
CA ILE A 99 36.06 -6.56 6.17
C ILE A 99 34.89 -5.73 6.73
N THR A 100 35.14 -5.02 7.84
CA THR A 100 34.13 -4.17 8.49
C THR A 100 33.68 -3.05 7.56
N ALA A 101 34.61 -2.40 6.85
CA ALA A 101 34.31 -1.37 5.88
C ALA A 101 33.47 -1.90 4.72
N LYS A 102 33.74 -3.10 4.21
CA LYS A 102 32.92 -3.71 3.15
C LYS A 102 31.49 -4.03 3.60
N ARG A 103 31.31 -4.57 4.82
CA ARG A 103 29.97 -4.78 5.39
C ARG A 103 29.24 -3.46 5.61
N ALA A 104 29.94 -2.42 6.07
CA ALA A 104 29.36 -1.09 6.24
C ALA A 104 28.91 -0.47 4.91
N GLN A 105 29.70 -0.63 3.84
CA GLN A 105 29.33 -0.17 2.49
C GLN A 105 28.04 -0.82 1.98
N ALA A 106 27.88 -2.13 2.17
CA ALA A 106 26.66 -2.84 1.78
C ALA A 106 25.44 -2.34 2.56
N LYS A 107 25.57 -2.18 3.88
CA LYS A 107 24.50 -1.69 4.74
C LYS A 107 24.09 -0.24 4.41
N GLU A 108 25.07 0.62 4.15
CA GLU A 108 24.81 2.00 3.77
C GLU A 108 24.10 2.07 2.43
N MET A 109 24.54 1.28 1.44
CA MET A 109 23.84 1.18 0.16
C MET A 109 22.40 0.71 0.33
N GLN A 110 22.17 -0.33 1.15
CA GLN A 110 20.83 -0.81 1.45
C GLN A 110 19.94 0.30 2.04
N LYS A 111 20.48 1.10 2.96
CA LYS A 111 19.75 2.25 3.53
C LYS A 111 19.50 3.34 2.49
N GLN A 112 20.45 3.65 1.63
CA GLN A 112 20.30 4.67 0.59
C GLN A 112 19.25 4.28 -0.46
N LYS A 113 19.24 3.00 -0.86
CA LYS A 113 18.31 2.50 -1.89
C LYS A 113 16.92 2.18 -1.34
N PHE A 114 16.84 1.50 -0.20
CA PHE A 114 15.60 0.93 0.36
C PHE A 114 15.18 1.53 1.71
N GLY A 115 15.90 2.53 2.21
CA GLY A 115 15.51 3.24 3.44
C GLY A 115 14.23 4.05 3.26
N VAL A 116 13.75 4.61 4.38
CA VAL A 116 12.68 5.62 4.35
C VAL A 116 13.16 6.79 3.51
N GLU A 117 12.37 7.19 2.52
CA GLU A 117 12.74 8.21 1.51
C GLU A 117 14.00 7.88 0.70
N GLY A 118 14.40 6.61 0.67
CA GLY A 118 15.49 6.12 -0.17
C GLY A 118 15.20 6.23 -1.66
N GLU A 119 16.18 5.89 -2.48
CA GLU A 119 16.11 6.09 -3.93
C GLU A 119 14.95 5.33 -4.58
N LEU A 120 14.60 4.13 -4.10
CA LEU A 120 13.44 3.40 -4.61
C LEU A 120 12.12 4.15 -4.38
N PHE A 121 11.99 4.82 -3.23
CA PHE A 121 10.83 5.64 -2.93
C PHE A 121 10.78 6.88 -3.81
N GLN A 122 11.92 7.53 -4.04
CA GLN A 122 12.02 8.68 -4.95
C GLN A 122 11.65 8.28 -6.39
N LYS A 123 12.18 7.15 -6.88
CA LYS A 123 11.82 6.61 -8.19
C LYS A 123 10.34 6.25 -8.29
N ARG A 124 9.74 5.72 -7.22
CA ARG A 124 8.30 5.48 -7.20
C ARG A 124 7.51 6.77 -7.36
N GLN A 125 7.88 7.85 -6.65
CA GLN A 125 7.20 9.13 -6.82
C GLN A 125 7.36 9.66 -8.24
N GLU A 126 8.59 9.70 -8.76
CA GLU A 126 8.90 10.17 -10.10
C GLU A 126 8.10 9.47 -11.20
N LEU A 127 7.94 8.14 -11.11
CA LEU A 127 7.25 7.35 -12.11
C LEU A 127 5.72 7.36 -11.94
N ILE A 128 5.21 7.43 -10.71
CA ILE A 128 3.78 7.29 -10.42
C ILE A 128 3.04 8.63 -10.39
N GLU A 129 3.71 9.72 -9.98
CA GLU A 129 3.12 11.07 -9.94
C GLU A 129 2.51 11.53 -11.28
N PRO A 130 3.16 11.39 -12.46
CA PRO A 130 2.55 11.78 -13.72
C PRO A 130 1.28 10.98 -14.04
N ILE A 131 1.23 9.69 -13.67
CA ILE A 131 0.07 8.82 -13.85
C ILE A 131 -1.09 9.29 -12.98
N GLN A 132 -0.81 9.63 -11.72
CA GLN A 132 -1.80 10.20 -10.81
C GLN A 132 -2.34 11.54 -11.32
N GLN A 133 -1.49 12.39 -11.90
CA GLN A 133 -1.90 13.66 -12.48
C GLN A 133 -2.85 13.47 -13.68
N GLN A 134 -2.57 12.50 -14.56
CA GLN A 134 -3.47 12.16 -15.66
C GLN A 134 -4.86 11.74 -15.14
N ILE A 135 -4.91 10.83 -14.16
CA ILE A 135 -6.15 10.40 -13.53
C ILE A 135 -6.91 11.59 -12.93
N PHE A 136 -6.19 12.47 -12.22
CA PHE A 136 -6.77 13.63 -11.56
C PHE A 136 -7.43 14.59 -12.56
N GLU A 137 -6.77 14.94 -13.66
CA GLU A 137 -7.34 15.83 -14.68
C GLU A 137 -8.59 15.22 -15.33
N GLU A 138 -8.56 13.91 -15.62
CA GLU A 138 -9.71 13.24 -16.20
C GLU A 138 -10.90 13.16 -15.24
N LEU A 139 -10.64 12.87 -13.96
CA LEU A 139 -11.62 12.91 -12.88
C LEU A 139 -12.24 14.29 -12.70
N LYS A 140 -11.40 15.34 -12.69
CA LYS A 140 -11.85 16.73 -12.57
C LYS A 140 -12.83 17.09 -13.68
N SER A 141 -12.51 16.71 -14.91
CA SER A 141 -13.39 16.95 -16.06
C SER A 141 -14.68 16.11 -16.01
N ILE A 142 -14.66 14.87 -15.50
CA ILE A 142 -15.89 14.10 -15.22
C ILE A 142 -16.73 14.77 -14.12
N ALA A 143 -16.08 15.24 -13.05
CA ALA A 143 -16.73 15.91 -11.94
C ALA A 143 -17.47 17.17 -12.40
N SER A 144 -16.77 18.04 -13.15
CA SER A 144 -17.35 19.27 -13.68
C SER A 144 -18.50 19.03 -14.66
N SER A 145 -18.36 18.08 -15.59
CA SER A 145 -19.39 17.80 -16.59
C SER A 145 -20.64 17.12 -16.01
N SER A 146 -20.49 16.31 -14.97
CA SER A 146 -21.59 15.56 -14.34
C SER A 146 -22.19 16.26 -13.12
N GLY A 147 -21.54 17.33 -12.65
CA GLY A 147 -21.90 18.08 -11.44
C GLY A 147 -21.64 17.30 -10.15
N TYR A 148 -20.61 16.45 -10.12
CA TYR A 148 -20.20 15.75 -8.89
C TYR A 148 -19.50 16.73 -7.95
N MET A 149 -19.91 16.74 -6.68
CA MET A 149 -19.30 17.58 -5.66
C MET A 149 -18.05 16.94 -5.06
N VAL A 150 -18.07 15.62 -4.91
CA VAL A 150 -16.96 14.82 -4.39
C VAL A 150 -16.96 13.47 -5.11
N ILE A 151 -15.76 13.00 -5.45
CA ILE A 151 -15.51 11.64 -5.93
C ILE A 151 -14.63 10.96 -4.89
N PHE A 152 -15.09 9.84 -4.36
CA PHE A 152 -14.34 9.04 -3.39
C PHE A 152 -13.53 7.95 -4.07
N ASP A 153 -12.44 7.55 -3.43
CA ASP A 153 -11.72 6.34 -3.81
C ASP A 153 -12.11 5.19 -2.87
N LYS A 154 -12.51 4.06 -3.45
CA LYS A 154 -12.79 2.83 -2.69
C LYS A 154 -11.56 1.90 -2.58
N SER A 155 -10.48 2.19 -3.29
CA SER A 155 -9.24 1.41 -3.18
C SER A 155 -8.64 1.52 -1.76
N ASN A 156 -7.71 0.63 -1.45
CA ASN A 156 -7.00 0.45 -0.17
C ASN A 156 -7.35 1.41 0.99
N GLN A 157 -7.85 0.84 2.10
CA GLN A 157 -8.19 1.57 3.34
C GLN A 157 -9.34 2.58 3.22
N SER A 158 -10.17 2.48 2.18
CA SER A 158 -11.39 3.27 2.13
C SER A 158 -12.33 2.97 3.30
N ASN A 159 -12.88 4.02 3.92
CA ASN A 159 -13.90 3.91 4.98
C ASN A 159 -15.31 3.61 4.42
N MET A 160 -15.41 3.20 3.15
CA MET A 160 -16.66 2.91 2.47
C MET A 160 -17.10 1.47 2.72
N LEU A 161 -18.01 1.25 3.68
CA LEU A 161 -18.50 -0.09 4.04
C LEU A 161 -19.43 -0.72 2.99
N TYR A 162 -20.25 0.10 2.34
CA TYR A 162 -21.15 -0.30 1.26
C TYR A 162 -21.26 0.82 0.26
N THR A 163 -21.26 0.47 -1.02
CA THR A 163 -21.48 1.39 -2.13
C THR A 163 -22.52 0.80 -3.08
N ASN A 164 -23.39 1.65 -3.60
CA ASN A 164 -24.29 1.23 -4.68
C ASN A 164 -23.51 1.31 -6.01
N PRO A 165 -23.35 0.19 -6.76
CA PRO A 165 -22.59 0.14 -8.02
C PRO A 165 -23.00 1.18 -9.06
N LYS A 166 -24.23 1.69 -9.00
CA LYS A 166 -24.70 2.78 -9.87
C LYS A 166 -23.86 4.06 -9.77
N TYR A 167 -23.18 4.28 -8.65
CA TYR A 167 -22.32 5.45 -8.42
C TYR A 167 -20.83 5.17 -8.65
N ASP A 168 -20.47 3.95 -9.06
CA ASP A 168 -19.13 3.63 -9.54
C ASP A 168 -18.93 4.26 -10.92
N ILE A 169 -17.91 5.13 -11.05
CA ILE A 169 -17.56 5.75 -12.33
C ILE A 169 -16.22 5.26 -12.87
N SER A 170 -15.65 4.17 -12.32
CA SER A 170 -14.34 3.63 -12.73
C SER A 170 -14.29 3.31 -14.22
N ASP A 171 -15.27 2.57 -14.75
CA ASP A 171 -15.34 2.26 -16.18
C ASP A 171 -15.47 3.50 -17.07
N ARG A 172 -16.14 4.55 -16.56
CA ARG A 172 -16.25 5.83 -17.26
C ARG A 172 -14.89 6.53 -17.31
N LEU A 173 -14.16 6.53 -16.21
CA LEU A 173 -12.81 7.09 -16.11
C LEU A 173 -11.84 6.33 -17.03
N ILE A 174 -11.85 5.00 -16.99
CA ILE A 174 -11.03 4.14 -17.87
C ILE A 174 -11.28 4.46 -19.35
N LYS A 175 -12.55 4.55 -19.77
CA LYS A 175 -12.90 4.95 -21.15
C LYS A 175 -12.40 6.34 -21.51
N LYS A 176 -12.46 7.28 -20.56
CA LYS A 176 -12.04 8.67 -20.78
C LYS A 176 -10.52 8.79 -20.89
N LEU A 177 -9.79 7.96 -20.17
CA LEU A 177 -8.34 7.78 -20.28
C LEU A 177 -7.93 7.06 -21.59
N GLY A 178 -8.90 6.57 -22.38
CA GLY A 178 -8.64 5.93 -23.68
C GLY A 178 -8.51 4.40 -23.63
N TYR A 179 -8.89 3.77 -22.51
CA TYR A 179 -8.75 2.33 -22.30
C TYR A 179 -10.10 1.59 -22.33
N VAL A 180 -10.06 0.26 -22.42
CA VAL A 180 -11.25 -0.61 -22.48
C VAL A 180 -11.47 -1.26 -21.11
N PRO A 181 -12.60 -1.00 -20.42
CA PRO A 181 -12.88 -1.64 -19.13
C PRO A 181 -12.96 -3.17 -19.24
N GLY A 182 -12.39 -3.86 -18.26
CA GLY A 182 -12.38 -5.32 -18.13
C GLY A 182 -11.15 -6.00 -18.73
N GLU A 183 -10.42 -5.35 -19.64
CA GLU A 183 -9.14 -5.86 -20.16
C GLU A 183 -7.99 -5.24 -19.35
N THR A 184 -7.50 -5.99 -18.37
CA THR A 184 -6.42 -5.55 -17.48
C THR A 184 -5.05 -6.01 -17.97
N ILE A 185 -4.04 -5.19 -17.74
CA ILE A 185 -2.64 -5.51 -18.01
C ILE A 185 -2.09 -6.28 -16.81
N GLU A 186 -1.85 -7.58 -16.98
CA GLU A 186 -1.16 -8.36 -15.97
C GLU A 186 0.33 -7.99 -15.98
N VAL A 187 0.80 -7.37 -14.90
CA VAL A 187 2.24 -7.28 -14.65
C VAL A 187 2.70 -8.67 -14.21
N GLU A 188 3.40 -9.38 -15.08
CA GLU A 188 4.00 -10.68 -14.74
C GLU A 188 4.81 -10.54 -13.45
N LYS A 189 4.30 -11.15 -12.37
CA LYS A 189 5.08 -11.37 -11.17
C LYS A 189 6.09 -12.44 -11.54
N ARG A 190 7.34 -12.07 -11.78
CA ARG A 190 8.40 -13.07 -11.88
C ARG A 190 8.44 -13.80 -10.53
N ASP A 191 8.25 -15.11 -10.57
CA ASP A 191 8.33 -15.97 -9.40
C ASP A 191 9.79 -15.98 -8.90
N ASP A 192 10.12 -15.05 -8.00
CA ASP A 192 11.44 -14.94 -7.37
C ASP A 192 11.67 -16.03 -6.30
N THR A 193 11.11 -17.23 -6.48
CA THR A 193 11.45 -18.43 -5.69
C THR A 193 12.69 -19.16 -6.22
N GLY A 194 13.50 -18.49 -7.04
CA GLY A 194 14.87 -18.89 -7.34
C GLY A 194 15.79 -18.76 -6.13
N ASN A 195 15.65 -19.67 -5.16
CA ASN A 195 16.67 -20.13 -4.21
C ASN A 195 17.88 -19.19 -4.01
N VAL A 196 17.69 -18.06 -3.31
CA VAL A 196 18.79 -17.41 -2.59
C VAL A 196 18.73 -17.95 -1.17
N GLY A 197 19.67 -18.84 -0.88
CA GLY A 197 19.65 -19.72 0.27
C GLY A 197 19.35 -19.00 1.58
N SER A 198 18.28 -19.45 2.24
CA SER A 198 18.18 -19.39 3.69
C SER A 198 19.34 -20.20 4.30
N GLY A 199 20.51 -19.58 4.35
CA GLY A 199 21.64 -20.04 5.14
C GLY A 199 21.28 -19.92 6.60
N LYS A 200 20.75 -21.01 7.17
CA LYS A 200 20.65 -21.26 8.62
C LYS A 200 21.92 -20.74 9.33
N VAL A 201 21.83 -19.58 9.97
CA VAL A 201 22.73 -19.24 11.07
C VAL A 201 22.24 -20.04 12.27
N GLY A 202 22.68 -21.28 12.34
CA GLY A 202 22.48 -22.17 13.47
C GLY A 202 23.12 -21.56 14.71
N ARG A 203 22.27 -21.05 15.61
CA ARG A 203 22.64 -20.70 16.97
C ARG A 203 22.84 -22.00 17.74
N SER A 204 24.08 -22.46 17.85
CA SER A 204 24.46 -23.57 18.74
C SER A 204 25.49 -23.09 19.74
N GLY A 205 25.00 -22.51 20.84
CA GLY A 205 25.69 -22.54 22.12
C GLY A 205 25.09 -23.66 22.95
N GLY A 206 25.91 -24.41 23.69
CA GLY A 206 25.42 -25.38 24.66
C GLY A 206 26.35 -26.56 24.87
N SER A 207 27.38 -26.32 25.66
CA SER A 207 28.19 -27.32 26.36
C SER A 207 27.38 -28.48 26.92
N ASN A 208 27.84 -29.71 26.66
CA ASN A 208 27.55 -30.88 27.47
C ASN A 208 27.98 -30.61 28.91
N ASP A 209 27.07 -30.79 29.87
CA ASP A 209 27.45 -31.49 31.09
C ASP A 209 26.30 -32.27 31.71
N ARG A 210 26.64 -33.47 32.19
CA ARG A 210 25.76 -34.54 32.67
C ARG A 210 25.59 -34.44 34.19
N SER A 211 24.36 -34.54 34.69
CA SER A 211 23.97 -35.32 35.89
C SER A 211 22.44 -35.35 35.94
N ASN A 212 21.76 -36.48 35.77
CA ASN A 212 21.56 -37.61 36.68
C ASN A 212 20.95 -37.21 38.04
N ASN A 213 19.61 -37.21 38.17
CA ASN A 213 18.94 -37.85 39.32
C ASN A 213 17.40 -38.00 39.16
N ARG A 214 16.97 -39.26 39.18
CA ARG A 214 15.82 -39.87 39.90
C ARG A 214 14.56 -39.04 40.26
N GLY A 215 13.42 -39.60 39.87
CA GLY A 215 12.51 -40.22 40.86
C GLY A 215 11.06 -39.71 40.95
N GLY A 216 10.13 -40.66 40.89
CA GLY A 216 8.82 -40.62 41.59
C GLY A 216 7.68 -39.92 40.84
N ALA A 217 6.71 -40.61 40.25
CA ALA A 217 5.62 -41.39 40.84
C ALA A 217 4.37 -40.57 41.18
N SER A 218 3.22 -41.10 40.74
CA SER A 218 1.83 -40.81 41.16
C SER A 218 1.31 -39.39 40.81
N GLY A 219 0.07 -39.16 40.42
CA GLY A 219 -1.17 -39.91 40.50
C GLY A 219 -2.33 -38.90 40.52
N PHE A 220 -3.56 -39.38 40.31
CA PHE A 220 -4.85 -38.68 40.48
C PHE A 220 -5.27 -37.65 39.42
N GLN A 221 -6.23 -37.95 38.53
CA GLN A 221 -7.70 -38.05 38.67
C GLN A 221 -8.47 -36.74 39.03
N LYS A 222 -9.24 -36.31 38.02
CA LYS A 222 -10.70 -36.05 38.02
C LYS A 222 -11.27 -34.66 38.39
N ALA A 223 -12.33 -34.34 37.63
CA ALA A 223 -13.41 -33.36 37.84
C ALA A 223 -13.04 -31.88 37.62
N GLY A 224 -13.85 -31.02 37.00
CA GLY A 224 -15.27 -31.07 36.63
C GLY A 224 -15.91 -29.72 37.02
N GLY A 225 -16.75 -29.15 36.15
CA GLY A 225 -17.60 -27.96 36.42
C GLY A 225 -17.24 -26.78 35.50
N SER A 226 -18.04 -26.38 34.50
CA SER A 226 -19.43 -25.88 34.51
C SER A 226 -19.59 -24.49 35.15
N GLY A 227 -20.05 -23.52 34.35
CA GLY A 227 -20.52 -22.19 34.78
C GLY A 227 -20.16 -21.11 33.74
N ARG A 228 -20.94 -20.87 32.69
CA ARG A 228 -22.20 -20.11 32.58
C ARG A 228 -22.00 -18.57 32.56
N VAL A 229 -22.22 -18.01 31.37
CA VAL A 229 -22.96 -16.78 31.02
C VAL A 229 -22.79 -15.56 31.94
N LYS A 230 -22.15 -14.52 31.41
CA LYS A 230 -22.81 -13.28 30.96
C LYS A 230 -21.98 -12.62 29.88
#